data_AF-A0A7S2ZP25-F1
#
_entry.id   AF-A0A7S2ZP25-F1
#
_cell.length_a   1.000
_cell.length_b   1.000
_cell.length_c   1.000
_cell.angle_alpha   90.00
_cell.angle_beta   90.00
_cell.angle_gamma   90.00
#
_symmetry.space_group_name_H-M   'P 1'
#
loop_
_entity.id
_entity.type
_entity.pdbx_description
1 polymer ?
#
loop_
_entity_poly.entity_id
_entity_poly.type
_entity_poly.pdbx_seq_one_letter_code
_entity_poly.pdbx_strand_id
1 'polypeptide(L)'
;MSILDLNDRLLVQILSKLSFENILQASRCCKRLWGLVWESEELWYYVLKDLLEEEVVIRQTLGLVGSYRLLAKFLVIYSSLEGEWAGDIQPRGQLLRVEYEDGVLVGKIYGLSVGPRVGEHRLINRLLFKLVPENYNNELKVTCKWFRLDSAVGQGSRELPDDDAEDSIADIRMDEFTLIRSTEEDPGEVLTNPRDVYLRYISRGELPPERLPRRTTYRRLKYKTQQQQSEHPADAEHNDKLLEGIYWALYGLHGPEIIVVTYNDKGKIEGRKITGDINVPCGKVSFSIDANPVASHLLPPEVLAVRQASVQAAGDEITHVHP
;
A
#
# COMPACT_ATOMS: atom_id res chain seq x y z
N MET A 1 19.99 -37.50 -24.35
CA MET A 1 18.71 -37.42 -23.65
C MET A 1 18.25 -35.98 -23.73
N SER A 2 17.14 -35.73 -24.41
CA SER A 2 16.53 -34.41 -24.56
C SER A 2 15.67 -34.11 -23.34
N ILE A 3 15.47 -32.81 -23.03
CA ILE A 3 14.49 -32.39 -22.03
C ILE A 3 13.07 -32.87 -22.40
N LEU A 4 12.80 -33.02 -23.70
CA LEU A 4 11.55 -33.57 -24.21
C LEU A 4 11.44 -35.10 -24.08
N ASP A 5 12.40 -35.78 -23.45
CA ASP A 5 12.28 -37.20 -23.10
C ASP A 5 11.78 -37.40 -21.66
N LEU A 6 11.72 -36.31 -20.87
CA LEU A 6 11.19 -36.34 -19.50
C LEU A 6 9.68 -36.57 -19.51
N ASN A 7 9.13 -37.12 -18.43
CA ASN A 7 7.68 -37.20 -18.23
C ASN A 7 7.09 -35.83 -17.84
N ASP A 8 5.77 -35.70 -18.00
CA ASP A 8 5.08 -34.41 -17.79
C ASP A 8 5.20 -33.92 -16.34
N ARG A 9 5.20 -34.82 -15.35
CA ARG A 9 5.34 -34.45 -13.94
C ARG A 9 6.69 -33.78 -13.65
N LEU A 10 7.78 -34.33 -14.19
CA LEU A 10 9.11 -33.74 -14.06
C LEU A 10 9.22 -32.42 -14.83
N LEU A 11 8.60 -32.34 -16.01
CA LEU A 11 8.55 -31.08 -16.77
C LEU A 11 7.78 -30.00 -16.00
N VAL A 12 6.65 -30.32 -15.38
CA VAL A 12 5.88 -29.39 -14.53
C VAL A 12 6.72 -28.91 -13.35
N GLN A 13 7.45 -29.81 -12.67
CA GLN A 13 8.34 -29.43 -11.57
C GLN A 13 9.49 -28.52 -12.00
N ILE A 14 10.03 -28.71 -13.21
CA ILE A 14 11.08 -27.83 -13.74
C ILE A 14 10.49 -26.47 -14.13
N LEU A 15 9.37 -26.48 -14.86
CA LEU A 15 8.72 -25.27 -15.35
C LEU A 15 8.19 -24.40 -14.19
N SER A 16 7.68 -24.99 -13.11
CA SER A 16 7.18 -24.24 -11.95
C SER A 16 8.26 -23.51 -11.16
N LYS A 17 9.55 -23.73 -11.48
CA LYS A 17 10.70 -23.02 -10.92
C LYS A 17 11.17 -21.86 -11.80
N LEU A 18 10.53 -21.64 -12.94
CA LEU A 18 10.86 -20.55 -13.85
C LEU A 18 9.97 -19.33 -13.59
N SER A 19 10.45 -18.14 -13.95
CA SER A 19 9.62 -16.93 -13.96
C SER A 19 8.47 -17.07 -14.96
N PHE A 20 7.40 -16.29 -14.78
CA PHE A 20 6.24 -16.29 -15.67
C PHE A 20 6.63 -16.09 -17.15
N GLU A 21 7.54 -15.15 -17.42
CA GLU A 21 8.03 -14.86 -18.78
C GLU A 21 8.73 -16.07 -19.38
N ASN A 22 9.56 -16.74 -18.59
CA ASN A 22 10.32 -17.90 -19.05
C ASN A 22 9.42 -19.13 -19.29
N ILE A 23 8.36 -19.30 -18.50
CA ILE A 23 7.32 -20.33 -18.76
C ILE A 23 6.63 -20.05 -20.10
N LEU A 24 6.24 -18.80 -20.35
CA LEU A 24 5.62 -18.41 -21.62
C LEU A 24 6.58 -18.61 -22.81
N GLN A 25 7.87 -18.30 -22.66
CA GLN A 25 8.86 -18.58 -23.70
C GLN A 25 9.03 -20.07 -23.95
N ALA A 26 9.08 -20.89 -22.89
CA ALA A 26 9.16 -22.34 -23.03
C ALA A 26 7.96 -22.92 -23.80
N SER A 27 6.76 -22.38 -23.58
CA SER A 27 5.55 -22.77 -24.31
C SER A 27 5.65 -22.54 -25.83
N ARG A 28 6.47 -21.59 -26.27
CA ARG A 28 6.66 -21.25 -27.68
C ARG A 28 7.67 -22.15 -28.40
N CYS A 29 8.47 -22.91 -27.66
CA CYS A 29 9.53 -23.73 -28.23
C CYS A 29 9.01 -24.95 -29.00
N CYS A 30 7.95 -25.62 -28.51
CA CYS A 30 7.38 -26.78 -29.19
C CYS A 30 5.93 -27.07 -28.76
N LYS A 31 5.21 -27.87 -29.56
CA LYS A 31 3.81 -28.25 -29.29
C LYS A 31 3.61 -28.96 -27.96
N ARG A 32 4.60 -29.77 -27.53
CA ARG A 32 4.52 -30.51 -26.27
C ARG A 32 4.55 -29.58 -25.06
N LEU A 33 5.52 -28.65 -25.04
CA LEU A 33 5.61 -27.65 -23.98
C LEU A 33 4.45 -26.67 -24.05
N TRP A 34 3.97 -26.34 -25.25
CA TRP A 34 2.75 -25.57 -25.42
C TRP A 34 1.57 -26.25 -24.71
N GLY A 35 1.25 -27.51 -25.05
CA GLY A 35 0.13 -28.23 -24.43
C GLY A 35 0.29 -28.34 -22.90
N LEU A 36 1.49 -28.69 -22.43
CA LEU A 36 1.78 -28.77 -21.00
C LEU A 36 1.56 -27.42 -20.28
N VAL A 37 2.06 -26.33 -20.85
CA VAL A 37 1.92 -25.00 -20.25
C VAL A 37 0.47 -24.54 -20.25
N TRP A 38 -0.31 -24.78 -21.30
CA TRP A 38 -1.67 -24.24 -21.39
C TRP A 38 -2.75 -25.12 -20.73
N GLU A 39 -2.50 -26.42 -20.58
CA GLU A 39 -3.48 -27.38 -20.07
C GLU A 39 -3.20 -27.86 -18.64
N SER A 40 -1.96 -27.70 -18.13
CA SER A 40 -1.60 -28.17 -16.80
C SER A 40 -2.04 -27.21 -15.70
N GLU A 41 -3.16 -27.51 -15.06
CA GLU A 41 -3.58 -26.81 -13.84
C GLU A 41 -2.57 -26.97 -12.69
N GLU A 42 -1.92 -28.14 -12.61
CA GLU A 42 -0.88 -28.43 -11.61
C GLU A 42 0.33 -27.48 -11.73
N LEU A 43 0.76 -27.17 -12.96
CA LEU A 43 1.83 -26.19 -13.19
C LEU A 43 1.48 -24.83 -12.61
N TRP A 44 0.32 -24.31 -12.97
CA TRP A 44 -0.09 -22.96 -12.57
C TRP A 44 -0.44 -22.87 -11.09
N TYR A 45 -0.96 -23.96 -10.49
CA TYR A 45 -1.12 -24.07 -9.05
C TYR A 45 0.21 -23.88 -8.33
N TYR A 46 1.28 -24.54 -8.79
CA TYR A 46 2.59 -24.39 -8.16
C TYR A 46 3.18 -22.99 -8.35
N VAL A 47 2.99 -22.37 -9.51
CA VAL A 47 3.41 -20.98 -9.75
C VAL A 47 2.65 -20.02 -8.82
N LEU A 48 1.33 -20.18 -8.69
CA LEU A 48 0.53 -19.37 -7.77
C LEU A 48 0.93 -19.58 -6.31
N LYS A 49 1.22 -20.82 -5.91
CA LYS A 49 1.64 -21.17 -4.56
C LYS A 49 2.93 -20.47 -4.15
N ASP A 50 3.88 -20.36 -5.08
CA ASP A 50 5.13 -19.64 -4.85
C ASP A 50 4.89 -18.14 -4.74
N LEU A 51 3.96 -17.59 -5.52
CA LEU A 51 3.67 -16.15 -5.57
C LEU A 51 2.84 -15.62 -4.39
N LEU A 52 1.88 -16.40 -3.90
CA LEU A 52 0.88 -15.91 -2.93
C LEU A 52 1.17 -16.30 -1.49
N GLU A 53 2.25 -17.05 -1.23
CA GLU A 53 2.72 -17.57 0.07
C GLU A 53 1.72 -18.43 0.88
N GLU A 54 0.40 -18.30 0.65
CA GLU A 54 -0.67 -18.96 1.40
C GLU A 54 -1.52 -19.92 0.54
N GLU A 55 -1.46 -21.21 0.89
CA GLU A 55 -2.17 -22.29 0.20
C GLU A 55 -3.70 -22.25 0.40
N VAL A 56 -4.17 -21.61 1.48
CA VAL A 56 -5.60 -21.44 1.81
C VAL A 56 -6.27 -20.50 0.82
N VAL A 57 -5.60 -19.39 0.52
CA VAL A 57 -6.07 -18.36 -0.40
C VAL A 57 -6.32 -18.96 -1.78
N ILE A 58 -5.36 -19.72 -2.29
CA ILE A 58 -5.43 -20.36 -3.59
C ILE A 58 -6.67 -21.27 -3.69
N ARG A 59 -6.93 -22.11 -2.68
CA ARG A 59 -8.07 -23.04 -2.73
C ARG A 59 -9.43 -22.35 -2.65
N GLN A 60 -9.53 -21.24 -1.92
CA GLN A 60 -10.77 -20.47 -1.81
C GLN A 60 -11.07 -19.70 -3.11
N THR A 61 -10.06 -19.16 -3.78
CA THR A 61 -10.22 -18.44 -5.06
C THR A 61 -10.37 -19.38 -6.27
N LEU A 62 -9.64 -20.50 -6.29
CA LEU A 62 -9.63 -21.45 -7.41
C LEU A 62 -10.91 -22.29 -7.54
N GLY A 63 -11.80 -22.28 -6.54
CA GLY A 63 -13.10 -22.95 -6.63
C GLY A 63 -13.99 -22.44 -7.77
N LEU A 64 -13.64 -21.30 -8.38
CA LEU A 64 -14.42 -20.62 -9.41
C LEU A 64 -13.69 -20.55 -10.77
N VAL A 65 -12.35 -20.41 -10.82
CA VAL A 65 -11.58 -20.11 -12.05
C VAL A 65 -10.25 -20.88 -12.07
N GLY A 66 -9.81 -21.38 -13.24
CA GLY A 66 -8.51 -22.07 -13.37
C GLY A 66 -7.28 -21.19 -13.09
N SER A 67 -6.22 -21.79 -12.54
CA SER A 67 -5.02 -21.12 -12.00
C SER A 67 -4.31 -20.22 -12.99
N TYR A 68 -4.17 -20.65 -14.25
CA TYR A 68 -3.58 -19.81 -15.30
C TYR A 68 -4.35 -18.51 -15.48
N ARG A 69 -5.69 -18.58 -15.48
CA ARG A 69 -6.54 -17.42 -15.75
C ARG A 69 -6.47 -16.45 -14.58
N LEU A 70 -6.48 -16.95 -13.34
CA LEU A 70 -6.26 -16.12 -12.16
C LEU A 70 -4.91 -15.39 -12.24
N LEU A 71 -3.83 -16.10 -12.59
CA LEU A 71 -2.52 -15.49 -12.74
C LEU A 71 -2.50 -14.44 -13.87
N ALA A 72 -2.83 -14.84 -15.09
CA ALA A 72 -2.64 -14.01 -16.28
C ALA A 72 -3.65 -12.86 -16.43
N LYS A 73 -4.89 -13.06 -15.98
CA LYS A 73 -5.97 -12.09 -16.15
C LYS A 73 -6.31 -11.30 -14.89
N PHE A 74 -5.81 -11.70 -13.72
CA PHE A 74 -6.01 -10.96 -12.48
C PHE A 74 -4.69 -10.50 -11.87
N LEU A 75 -3.84 -11.42 -11.41
CA LEU A 75 -2.62 -11.04 -10.70
C LEU A 75 -1.67 -10.21 -11.58
N VAL A 76 -1.42 -10.61 -12.83
CA VAL A 76 -0.53 -9.84 -13.72
C VAL A 76 -1.10 -8.45 -14.04
N ILE A 77 -2.42 -8.32 -14.19
CA ILE A 77 -3.05 -7.05 -14.58
C ILE A 77 -3.13 -6.10 -13.38
N TYR A 78 -3.56 -6.60 -12.23
CA TYR A 78 -3.88 -5.80 -11.06
C TYR A 78 -2.79 -5.80 -9.97
N SER A 79 -1.71 -6.59 -10.11
CA SER A 79 -0.54 -6.48 -9.20
C SER A 79 0.06 -5.09 -9.19
N SER A 80 -0.04 -4.35 -10.31
CA SER A 80 0.36 -2.95 -10.39
C SER A 80 -0.45 -2.01 -9.50
N LEU A 81 -1.57 -2.46 -8.91
CA LEU A 81 -2.31 -1.72 -7.90
C LEU A 81 -1.78 -1.95 -6.49
N GLU A 82 -1.06 -3.03 -6.21
CA GLU A 82 -0.58 -3.34 -4.86
C GLU A 82 0.37 -2.25 -4.34
N GLY A 83 0.17 -1.85 -3.09
CA GLY A 83 0.98 -0.86 -2.40
C GLY A 83 0.17 0.30 -1.83
N GLU A 84 0.84 1.41 -1.58
CA GLU A 84 0.27 2.55 -0.87
C GLU A 84 0.12 3.76 -1.79
N TRP A 85 -0.98 4.48 -1.61
CA TRP A 85 -1.48 5.47 -2.53
C TRP A 85 -2.02 6.69 -1.79
N ALA A 86 -1.75 7.88 -2.34
CA ALA A 86 -2.34 9.13 -1.88
C ALA A 86 -3.46 9.59 -2.83
N GLY A 87 -4.67 9.72 -2.29
CA GLY A 87 -5.84 10.25 -2.99
C GLY A 87 -5.83 11.78 -3.07
N ASP A 88 -6.26 12.34 -4.20
CA ASP A 88 -6.26 13.78 -4.50
C ASP A 88 -7.50 14.56 -4.00
N ILE A 89 -8.08 14.14 -2.87
CA ILE A 89 -9.31 14.72 -2.31
C ILE A 89 -9.00 16.05 -1.62
N GLN A 90 -9.03 17.17 -2.34
CA GLN A 90 -8.65 18.46 -1.75
C GLN A 90 -9.66 18.99 -0.71
N PRO A 91 -9.17 19.64 0.38
CA PRO A 91 -7.78 19.77 0.81
C PRO A 91 -7.29 18.57 1.65
N ARG A 92 -8.15 17.59 1.93
CA ARG A 92 -7.98 16.58 2.97
C ARG A 92 -7.07 15.43 2.62
N GLY A 93 -7.01 15.01 1.36
CA GLY A 93 -6.31 13.82 0.89
C GLY A 93 -6.85 12.53 1.50
N GLN A 94 -6.23 11.41 1.15
CA GLN A 94 -6.58 10.10 1.70
C GLN A 94 -5.41 9.14 1.54
N LEU A 95 -5.13 8.33 2.55
CA LEU A 95 -4.22 7.19 2.42
C LEU A 95 -5.04 5.96 2.04
N LEU A 96 -4.70 5.34 0.91
CA LEU A 96 -5.25 4.07 0.46
C LEU A 96 -4.12 3.05 0.38
N ARG A 97 -4.33 1.87 0.94
CA ARG A 97 -3.46 0.72 0.74
C ARG A 97 -4.23 -0.34 -0.02
N VAL A 98 -3.61 -0.86 -1.07
CA VAL A 98 -4.13 -1.97 -1.84
C VAL A 98 -3.25 -3.17 -1.57
N GLU A 99 -3.86 -4.26 -1.13
CA GLU A 99 -3.16 -5.48 -0.73
C GLU A 99 -3.96 -6.70 -1.14
N TYR A 100 -3.31 -7.85 -1.19
CA TYR A 100 -3.96 -9.12 -1.47
C TYR A 100 -4.43 -9.76 -0.15
N GLU A 101 -5.73 -10.01 -0.04
CA GLU A 101 -6.32 -10.67 1.13
C GLU A 101 -7.35 -11.70 0.67
N ASP A 102 -7.28 -12.92 1.22
CA ASP A 102 -8.25 -13.98 0.96
C ASP A 102 -8.55 -14.22 -0.54
N GLY A 103 -7.56 -13.98 -1.41
CA GLY A 103 -7.68 -14.29 -2.84
C GLY A 103 -8.17 -13.15 -3.71
N VAL A 104 -8.35 -11.98 -3.11
CA VAL A 104 -8.86 -10.79 -3.78
C VAL A 104 -7.95 -9.61 -3.49
N LEU A 105 -7.91 -8.65 -4.41
CA LEU A 105 -7.27 -7.37 -4.12
C LEU A 105 -8.25 -6.48 -3.38
N VAL A 106 -7.84 -6.00 -2.22
CA VAL A 106 -8.65 -5.15 -1.37
C VAL A 106 -8.02 -3.75 -1.30
N GLY A 107 -8.83 -2.72 -1.52
CA GLY A 107 -8.45 -1.35 -1.29
C GLY A 107 -8.98 -0.90 0.07
N LYS A 108 -8.09 -0.56 1.00
CA LYS A 108 -8.43 -0.08 2.34
C LYS A 108 -7.96 1.35 2.54
N ILE A 109 -8.89 2.21 2.95
CA ILE A 109 -8.54 3.57 3.35
C ILE A 109 -8.06 3.56 4.79
N TYR A 110 -7.04 4.36 5.08
CA TYR A 110 -6.42 4.47 6.39
C TYR A 110 -6.63 5.87 6.94
N GLY A 111 -6.99 5.91 8.22
CA GLY A 111 -7.11 7.13 8.99
C GLY A 111 -6.73 6.86 10.44
N LEU A 112 -6.85 7.88 11.29
CA LEU A 112 -6.53 7.75 12.70
C LEU A 112 -7.82 7.85 13.52
N SER A 113 -7.98 7.00 14.53
CA SER A 113 -8.98 7.21 15.56
C SER A 113 -8.49 8.27 16.53
N VAL A 114 -9.39 9.12 17.04
CA VAL A 114 -9.06 10.02 18.15
C VAL A 114 -9.26 9.27 19.45
N GLY A 115 -8.17 9.04 20.19
CA GLY A 115 -8.28 8.72 21.61
C GLY A 115 -8.34 10.01 22.43
N PRO A 116 -8.94 10.00 23.64
CA PRO A 116 -8.97 11.17 24.53
C PRO A 116 -7.57 11.64 24.96
N ARG A 117 -6.51 10.87 24.70
CA ARG A 117 -5.11 11.22 24.95
C ARG A 117 -4.27 11.10 23.69
N VAL A 118 -3.22 11.93 23.59
CA VAL A 118 -2.25 11.99 22.48
C VAL A 118 -1.59 10.63 22.17
N GLY A 119 -1.49 9.73 23.15
CA GLY A 119 -0.92 8.38 22.96
C GLY A 119 -1.94 7.30 22.55
N GLU A 120 -3.23 7.62 22.48
CA GLU A 120 -4.31 6.65 22.26
C GLU A 120 -4.85 6.67 20.82
N HIS A 121 -4.24 7.45 19.93
CA HIS A 121 -4.57 7.42 18.51
C HIS A 121 -4.18 6.06 17.92
N ARG A 122 -5.11 5.43 17.22
CA ARG A 122 -4.88 4.16 16.54
C ARG A 122 -5.07 4.33 15.06
N LEU A 123 -4.20 3.71 14.28
CA LEU A 123 -4.43 3.55 12.86
C LEU A 123 -5.65 2.66 12.68
N ILE A 124 -6.67 3.19 12.03
CA ILE A 124 -7.90 2.48 11.68
C ILE A 124 -7.99 2.42 10.17
N ASN A 125 -8.53 1.33 9.67
CA ASN A 125 -8.78 1.17 8.25
C ASN A 125 -10.24 0.79 7.98
N ARG A 126 -10.68 1.11 6.76
CA ARG A 126 -11.99 0.72 6.25
C ARG A 126 -11.83 0.20 4.84
N LEU A 127 -12.55 -0.87 4.51
CA LEU A 127 -12.59 -1.40 3.16
C LEU A 127 -13.35 -0.41 2.27
N LEU A 128 -12.72 -0.03 1.17
CA LEU A 128 -13.27 0.86 0.15
C LEU A 128 -13.77 0.05 -1.06
N PHE A 129 -12.93 -0.87 -1.55
CA PHE A 129 -13.29 -1.75 -2.66
C PHE A 129 -12.65 -3.13 -2.54
N LYS A 130 -13.23 -4.10 -3.24
CA LYS A 130 -12.63 -5.41 -3.53
C LYS A 130 -12.67 -5.68 -5.01
N LEU A 131 -11.57 -6.12 -5.59
CA LEU A 131 -11.55 -6.69 -6.93
C LEU A 131 -11.68 -8.20 -6.83
N VAL A 132 -12.84 -8.71 -7.26
CA VAL A 132 -13.18 -10.12 -7.14
C VAL A 132 -13.09 -10.78 -8.51
N PRO A 133 -12.24 -11.81 -8.67
CA PRO A 133 -12.24 -12.64 -9.85
C PRO A 133 -13.46 -13.56 -9.83
N GLU A 134 -14.35 -13.40 -10.80
CA GLU A 134 -15.57 -14.18 -10.97
C GLU A 134 -15.51 -14.98 -12.28
N ASN A 135 -16.05 -16.21 -12.25
CA ASN A 135 -16.24 -16.99 -13.47
C ASN A 135 -17.63 -16.73 -14.04
N TYR A 136 -17.68 -16.12 -15.20
CA TYR A 136 -18.93 -15.93 -15.94
C TYR A 136 -18.79 -16.61 -17.30
N ASN A 137 -19.58 -17.65 -17.55
CA ASN A 137 -19.58 -18.40 -18.82
C ASN A 137 -18.20 -18.90 -19.28
N ASN A 138 -17.38 -19.43 -18.36
CA ASN A 138 -16.00 -19.84 -18.63
C ASN A 138 -15.08 -18.69 -19.05
N GLU A 139 -15.41 -17.46 -18.69
CA GLU A 139 -14.51 -16.30 -18.78
C GLU A 139 -14.24 -15.75 -17.38
N LEU A 140 -12.98 -15.39 -17.12
CA LEU A 140 -12.67 -14.63 -15.91
C LEU A 140 -13.10 -13.18 -16.13
N LYS A 141 -14.06 -12.73 -15.32
CA LYS A 141 -14.44 -11.34 -15.17
C LYS A 141 -13.92 -10.83 -13.83
N VAL A 142 -13.48 -9.58 -13.77
CA VAL A 142 -13.08 -8.95 -12.51
C VAL A 142 -14.14 -7.92 -12.16
N THR A 143 -14.81 -8.15 -11.04
CA THR A 143 -15.88 -7.28 -10.54
C THR A 143 -15.32 -6.43 -9.41
N CYS A 144 -15.51 -5.11 -9.51
CA CYS A 144 -15.16 -4.18 -8.44
C CYS A 144 -16.37 -4.03 -7.51
N LYS A 145 -16.28 -4.61 -6.31
CA LYS A 145 -17.29 -4.50 -5.27
C LYS A 145 -16.97 -3.32 -4.38
N TRP A 146 -17.91 -2.41 -4.24
CA TRP A 146 -17.75 -1.16 -3.51
C TRP A 146 -18.39 -1.23 -2.13
N PHE A 147 -17.76 -0.55 -1.19
CA PHE A 147 -18.21 -0.53 0.18
C PHE A 147 -18.56 0.88 0.61
N ARG A 148 -19.72 1.03 1.24
CA ARG A 148 -20.12 2.31 1.82
C ARG A 148 -19.33 2.53 3.11
N LEU A 149 -18.78 3.74 3.21
CA LEU A 149 -18.17 4.22 4.44
C LEU A 149 -19.28 4.66 5.40
N ASP A 150 -19.89 3.71 6.10
CA ASP A 150 -20.95 4.03 7.06
C ASP A 150 -20.41 4.89 8.21
N SER A 151 -21.23 5.85 8.64
CA SER A 151 -20.85 6.92 9.57
C SER A 151 -20.63 6.45 11.02
N ALA A 152 -20.89 5.19 11.36
CA ALA A 152 -20.92 4.74 12.75
C ALA A 152 -19.72 3.88 13.12
N VAL A 153 -19.09 4.19 14.26
CA VAL A 153 -18.03 3.39 14.87
C VAL A 153 -18.50 1.96 15.11
N GLY A 154 -17.72 1.00 14.60
CA GLY A 154 -17.76 -0.38 15.09
C GLY A 154 -18.67 -1.35 14.34
N GLN A 155 -19.33 -0.95 13.26
CA GLN A 155 -19.91 -1.90 12.30
C GLN A 155 -19.15 -1.76 10.99
N GLY A 156 -18.64 -2.88 10.48
CA GLY A 156 -17.73 -2.93 9.35
C GLY A 156 -18.30 -2.30 8.07
N SER A 157 -17.45 -2.21 7.06
CA SER A 157 -17.82 -1.83 5.71
C SER A 157 -19.03 -2.65 5.21
N ARG A 158 -20.07 -1.97 4.71
CA ARG A 158 -21.22 -2.62 4.08
C ARG A 158 -21.07 -2.59 2.57
N GLU A 159 -21.16 -3.75 1.94
CA GLU A 159 -21.17 -3.89 0.48
C GLU A 159 -22.39 -3.16 -0.10
N LEU A 160 -22.18 -2.35 -1.15
CA LEU A 160 -23.27 -1.70 -1.87
C LEU A 160 -24.01 -2.74 -2.74
N PRO A 161 -25.34 -2.62 -2.92
CA PRO A 161 -26.09 -3.49 -3.82
C PRO A 161 -25.54 -3.42 -5.26
N ASP A 162 -25.57 -4.55 -5.97
CA ASP A 162 -25.12 -4.65 -7.37
C ASP A 162 -25.89 -3.72 -8.34
N ASP A 163 -27.07 -3.22 -7.96
CA ASP A 163 -27.87 -2.31 -8.81
C ASP A 163 -27.33 -0.86 -8.87
N ASP A 164 -26.39 -0.49 -7.98
CA ASP A 164 -25.68 0.80 -8.02
C ASP A 164 -24.39 0.71 -8.91
N ALA A 165 -24.18 -0.41 -9.61
CA ALA A 165 -22.92 -0.81 -10.23
C ALA A 165 -22.61 -0.16 -11.59
N GLU A 166 -22.24 1.11 -11.55
CA GLU A 166 -21.35 1.68 -12.58
C GLU A 166 -20.08 2.31 -11.95
N ASP A 167 -19.82 2.07 -10.66
CA ASP A 167 -18.56 2.47 -10.01
C ASP A 167 -17.42 1.56 -10.52
N SER A 168 -16.33 2.14 -11.05
CA SER A 168 -15.24 1.41 -11.70
C SER A 168 -13.86 1.96 -11.37
N ILE A 169 -12.84 1.10 -11.47
CA ILE A 169 -11.43 1.52 -11.48
C ILE A 169 -11.04 1.74 -12.94
N ALA A 170 -10.61 2.95 -13.26
CA ALA A 170 -10.21 3.38 -14.59
C ALA A 170 -8.77 3.89 -14.61
N ASP A 171 -8.21 4.00 -15.82
CA ASP A 171 -6.89 4.59 -16.07
C ASP A 171 -5.75 4.00 -15.21
N ILE A 172 -5.77 2.67 -14.98
CA ILE A 172 -4.73 1.98 -14.19
C ILE A 172 -3.37 2.11 -14.89
N ARG A 173 -2.44 2.79 -14.22
CA ARG A 173 -1.04 2.93 -14.58
C ARG A 173 -0.18 2.48 -13.40
N MET A 174 1.11 2.27 -13.67
CA MET A 174 2.06 1.80 -12.65
C MET A 174 2.13 2.71 -11.41
N ASP A 175 1.94 4.01 -11.58
CA ASP A 175 2.07 5.01 -10.52
C ASP A 175 0.83 5.87 -10.28
N GLU A 176 -0.26 5.62 -11.01
CA GLU A 176 -1.52 6.35 -10.88
C GLU A 176 -2.71 5.49 -11.28
N PHE A 177 -3.84 5.63 -10.58
CA PHE A 177 -5.13 5.13 -11.08
C PHE A 177 -6.27 6.05 -10.66
N THR A 178 -7.41 5.94 -11.33
CA THR A 178 -8.60 6.74 -11.04
C THR A 178 -9.74 5.86 -10.56
N LEU A 179 -10.35 6.24 -9.45
CA LEU A 179 -11.65 5.71 -9.02
C LEU A 179 -12.75 6.61 -9.58
N ILE A 180 -13.69 6.00 -10.32
CA ILE A 180 -14.85 6.68 -10.91
C ILE A 180 -16.12 6.12 -10.27
N ARG A 181 -16.99 7.01 -9.78
CA ARG A 181 -18.32 6.66 -9.30
C ARG A 181 -19.41 7.07 -10.29
N SER A 182 -20.45 6.25 -10.41
CA SER A 182 -21.52 6.42 -11.39
C SER A 182 -22.69 7.25 -10.89
N THR A 183 -23.02 7.14 -9.60
CA THR A 183 -24.15 7.85 -9.02
C THR A 183 -23.76 9.26 -8.60
N GLU A 184 -24.51 10.25 -9.09
CA GLU A 184 -24.62 11.55 -8.43
C GLU A 184 -25.44 11.35 -7.15
N GLU A 185 -24.82 10.92 -6.05
CA GLU A 185 -25.49 11.05 -4.76
C GLU A 185 -25.66 12.55 -4.45
N ASP A 186 -26.92 12.96 -4.40
CA ASP A 186 -27.51 14.25 -3.99
C ASP A 186 -26.63 15.00 -2.95
N PRO A 187 -26.40 16.32 -3.08
CA PRO A 187 -25.65 17.14 -2.10
C PRO A 187 -26.37 17.31 -0.73
N GLY A 188 -27.07 16.29 -0.24
CA GLY A 188 -27.74 16.28 1.06
C GLY A 188 -26.73 16.37 2.21
N GLU A 189 -26.83 17.42 3.03
CA GLU A 189 -25.90 17.83 4.10
C GLU A 189 -24.44 17.96 3.69
N VAL A 190 -24.14 19.07 3.02
CA VAL A 190 -22.86 19.77 3.24
C VAL A 190 -22.72 19.97 4.74
N LEU A 191 -21.84 19.22 5.42
CA LEU A 191 -21.40 19.57 6.76
C LEU A 191 -20.60 20.87 6.62
N THR A 192 -21.33 21.99 6.63
CA THR A 192 -20.83 23.36 6.37
C THR A 192 -19.91 23.86 7.47
N ASN A 193 -19.85 23.17 8.62
CA ASN A 193 -19.04 23.56 9.75
C ASN A 193 -17.94 22.53 10.04
N PRO A 194 -16.67 22.82 9.70
CA PRO A 194 -15.51 22.00 10.05
C PRO A 194 -15.42 21.65 11.54
N ARG A 195 -15.94 22.52 12.41
CA ARG A 195 -15.98 22.30 13.86
C ARG A 195 -16.90 21.15 14.24
N ASP A 196 -18.06 21.00 13.60
CA ASP A 196 -19.03 19.95 13.93
C ASP A 196 -18.55 18.58 13.41
N VAL A 197 -17.86 18.59 12.27
CA VAL A 197 -17.13 17.42 11.74
C VAL A 197 -16.03 16.99 12.72
N TYR A 198 -15.23 17.94 13.19
CA TYR A 198 -14.15 17.70 14.15
C TYR A 198 -14.68 17.25 15.52
N LEU A 199 -15.77 17.84 16.02
CA LEU A 199 -16.41 17.45 17.27
C LEU A 199 -17.01 16.04 17.19
N ARG A 200 -17.63 15.65 16.07
CA ARG A 200 -18.07 14.26 15.85
C ARG A 200 -16.89 13.31 15.79
N TYR A 201 -15.83 13.68 15.07
CA TYR A 201 -14.59 12.90 14.97
C TYR A 201 -13.91 12.68 16.34
N ILE A 202 -13.79 13.72 17.17
CA ILE A 202 -13.23 13.62 18.53
C ILE A 202 -14.16 12.85 19.46
N SER A 203 -15.47 13.14 19.44
CA SER A 203 -16.38 12.58 20.44
C SER A 203 -16.73 11.12 20.20
N ARG A 204 -16.66 10.67 18.95
CA ARG A 204 -17.07 9.31 18.57
C ARG A 204 -15.94 8.48 17.99
N GLY A 205 -14.82 9.06 17.57
CA GLY A 205 -13.80 8.34 16.80
C GLY A 205 -14.26 7.97 15.39
N GLU A 206 -15.36 8.58 14.91
CA GLU A 206 -15.90 8.40 13.57
C GLU A 206 -15.06 9.20 12.60
N LEU A 207 -14.26 8.54 11.73
CA LEU A 207 -13.81 9.19 10.50
C LEU A 207 -15.06 9.79 9.84
N PRO A 208 -15.08 11.09 9.52
CA PRO A 208 -16.22 11.67 8.83
C PRO A 208 -16.52 10.82 7.59
N PRO A 209 -17.81 10.65 7.20
CA PRO A 209 -18.14 10.02 5.95
C PRO A 209 -17.46 10.84 4.85
N GLU A 210 -16.30 10.38 4.41
CA GLU A 210 -15.52 11.05 3.40
C GLU A 210 -16.23 10.70 2.10
N ARG A 211 -17.12 11.61 1.67
CA ARG A 211 -17.74 11.51 0.36
C ARG A 211 -16.61 11.61 -0.65
N LEU A 212 -16.28 10.47 -1.25
CA LEU A 212 -15.35 10.46 -2.37
C LEU A 212 -15.95 11.29 -3.49
N PRO A 213 -15.20 12.24 -4.06
CA PRO A 213 -15.59 12.87 -5.31
C PRO A 213 -15.89 11.82 -6.37
N ARG A 214 -16.76 12.18 -7.33
CA ARG A 214 -17.10 11.33 -8.49
C ARG A 214 -15.87 10.76 -9.18
N ARG A 215 -14.78 11.53 -9.19
CA ARG A 215 -13.47 11.13 -9.69
C ARG A 215 -12.43 11.40 -8.62
N THR A 216 -11.76 10.35 -8.15
CA THR A 216 -10.61 10.47 -7.23
C THR A 216 -9.40 9.81 -7.86
N THR A 217 -8.31 10.57 -7.99
CA THR A 217 -7.05 10.07 -8.53
C THR A 217 -6.13 9.68 -7.38
N TYR A 218 -5.58 8.47 -7.47
CA TYR A 218 -4.63 7.94 -6.51
C TYR A 218 -3.25 7.89 -7.14
N ARG A 219 -2.26 8.46 -6.45
CA ARG A 219 -0.85 8.41 -6.87
C ARG A 219 -0.05 7.52 -5.93
N ARG A 220 0.77 6.65 -6.51
CA ARG A 220 1.61 5.72 -5.77
C ARG A 220 2.61 6.48 -4.91
N LEU A 221 2.69 6.13 -3.63
CA LEU A 221 3.71 6.63 -2.74
C LEU A 221 5.05 5.97 -3.05
N LYS A 222 6.10 6.77 -3.16
CA LYS A 222 7.46 6.33 -3.46
C LYS A 222 8.38 6.76 -2.33
N TYR A 223 8.81 5.80 -1.53
CA TYR A 223 9.80 5.96 -0.47
C TYR A 223 10.51 4.61 -0.28
N LYS A 224 11.75 4.60 0.22
CA LYS A 224 12.52 3.38 0.43
C LYS A 224 12.09 2.74 1.75
N THR A 225 11.47 1.57 1.69
CA THR A 225 11.10 0.80 2.88
C THR A 225 12.35 0.33 3.63
N GLN A 226 12.29 0.22 4.95
CA GLN A 226 13.40 -0.25 5.80
C GLN A 226 13.97 -1.61 5.36
N GLN A 227 13.14 -2.50 4.79
CA GLN A 227 13.59 -3.81 4.28
C GLN A 227 14.50 -3.73 3.04
N GLN A 228 14.41 -2.67 2.23
CA GLN A 228 15.29 -2.49 1.06
C GLN A 228 16.63 -1.83 1.41
N GLN A 229 16.84 -1.46 2.68
CA GLN A 229 18.04 -0.71 3.12
C GLN A 229 19.03 -1.57 3.94
N SER A 230 18.74 -2.85 4.20
CA SER A 230 19.56 -3.72 5.08
C SER A 230 20.46 -4.72 4.34
N GLU A 231 21.12 -4.33 3.24
CA GLU A 231 22.06 -5.23 2.56
C GLU A 231 23.50 -5.17 3.08
N HIS A 232 23.85 -4.20 3.94
CA HIS A 232 25.21 -4.14 4.52
C HIS A 232 25.23 -3.71 6.00
N PRO A 233 25.70 -4.58 6.93
CA PRO A 233 25.80 -4.26 8.36
C PRO A 233 26.94 -3.29 8.73
N ALA A 234 27.69 -2.78 7.74
CA ALA A 234 28.81 -1.84 7.95
C ALA A 234 28.39 -0.35 7.86
N ASP A 235 27.18 -0.04 7.39
CA ASP A 235 26.69 1.34 7.20
C ASP A 235 25.85 1.86 8.39
N ALA A 236 26.09 1.32 9.59
CA ALA A 236 25.35 1.67 10.82
C ALA A 236 25.72 3.04 11.43
N GLU A 237 26.41 3.90 10.67
CA GLU A 237 26.65 5.30 11.04
C GLU A 237 25.49 6.16 10.51
N HIS A 238 24.66 6.66 11.42
CA HIS A 238 23.55 7.61 11.22
C HIS A 238 22.99 7.72 9.78
N ASN A 239 22.27 6.69 9.33
CA ASN A 239 21.70 6.67 8.00
C ASN A 239 20.35 7.43 7.99
N ASP A 240 20.36 8.72 7.68
CA ASP A 240 19.15 9.55 7.56
C ASP A 240 18.10 8.99 6.59
N LYS A 241 18.49 8.07 5.69
CA LYS A 241 17.57 7.32 4.81
C LYS A 241 16.65 6.36 5.58
N LEU A 242 16.98 6.02 6.83
CA LEU A 242 16.14 5.20 7.72
C LEU A 242 14.87 5.95 8.18
N LEU A 243 14.79 7.26 7.94
CA LEU A 243 13.64 8.12 8.27
C LEU A 243 12.59 8.19 7.15
N GLU A 244 12.83 7.54 6.01
CA GLU A 244 11.81 7.48 4.95
C GLU A 244 10.65 6.57 5.34
N GLY A 245 9.42 7.03 5.10
CA GLY A 245 8.23 6.26 5.45
C GLY A 245 6.96 7.08 5.60
N ILE A 246 5.88 6.38 5.95
CA ILE A 246 4.61 7.01 6.33
C ILE A 246 4.59 7.22 7.84
N TYR A 247 4.28 8.44 8.24
CA TYR A 247 4.15 8.87 9.63
C TYR A 247 2.81 9.56 9.84
N TRP A 248 2.42 9.70 11.09
CA TRP A 248 1.34 10.59 11.46
C TRP A 248 1.78 11.54 12.56
N ALA A 249 1.17 12.73 12.59
CA ALA A 249 1.48 13.75 13.56
C ALA A 249 0.23 14.60 13.87
N LEU A 250 0.25 15.31 15.01
CA LEU A 250 -0.80 16.24 15.39
C LEU A 250 -0.56 17.63 14.80
N TYR A 251 -1.54 18.17 14.10
CA TYR A 251 -1.53 19.50 13.48
C TYR A 251 -2.46 20.49 14.21
N GLY A 252 -2.28 20.57 15.53
CA GLY A 252 -3.04 21.47 16.40
C GLY A 252 -4.55 21.18 16.35
N LEU A 253 -5.35 22.23 16.09
CA LEU A 253 -6.81 22.15 16.06
C LEU A 253 -7.36 21.35 14.86
N HIS A 254 -6.54 21.04 13.85
CA HIS A 254 -6.95 20.19 12.72
C HIS A 254 -6.85 18.70 13.05
N GLY A 255 -6.22 18.36 14.17
CA GLY A 255 -6.11 16.98 14.64
C GLY A 255 -4.96 16.22 13.98
N PRO A 256 -5.02 14.88 13.98
CA PRO A 256 -3.96 14.06 13.43
C PRO A 256 -4.01 14.02 11.90
N GLU A 257 -2.84 14.04 11.28
CA GLU A 257 -2.68 13.91 9.85
C GLU A 257 -1.53 12.96 9.50
N ILE A 258 -1.61 12.36 8.33
CA ILE A 258 -0.66 11.43 7.76
C ILE A 258 0.26 12.17 6.79
N ILE A 259 1.56 11.93 6.92
CA ILE A 259 2.61 12.46 6.06
C ILE A 259 3.47 11.32 5.50
N VAL A 260 4.03 11.54 4.32
CA VAL A 260 5.14 10.75 3.80
C VAL A 260 6.43 11.56 4.00
N VAL A 261 7.43 10.93 4.60
CA VAL A 261 8.77 11.50 4.77
C VAL A 261 9.68 10.88 3.72
N THR A 262 10.37 11.72 2.97
CA THR A 262 11.35 11.29 1.95
C THR A 262 12.66 12.04 2.11
N TYR A 263 13.76 11.38 1.75
CA TYR A 263 15.08 11.96 1.66
C TYR A 263 15.40 12.18 0.18
N ASN A 264 15.57 13.44 -0.22
CA ASN A 264 15.88 13.75 -1.62
C ASN A 264 17.39 13.78 -1.90
N ASP A 265 17.75 13.68 -3.18
CA ASP A 265 19.15 13.68 -3.64
C ASP A 265 19.91 14.98 -3.34
N LYS A 266 19.22 16.01 -2.83
CA LYS A 266 19.82 17.30 -2.43
C LYS A 266 20.15 17.36 -0.94
N GLY A 267 20.05 16.24 -0.23
CA GLY A 267 20.32 16.19 1.20
C GLY A 267 19.24 16.84 2.04
N LYS A 268 17.97 16.81 1.60
CA LYS A 268 16.85 17.31 2.41
C LYS A 268 15.90 16.19 2.79
N ILE A 269 15.42 16.28 4.02
CA ILE A 269 14.31 15.48 4.53
C ILE A 269 13.03 16.31 4.37
N GLU A 270 12.09 15.82 3.59
CA GLU A 270 10.81 16.49 3.36
C GLU A 270 9.65 15.63 3.87
N GLY A 271 8.80 16.23 4.72
CA GLY A 271 7.52 15.66 5.10
C GLY A 271 6.41 16.25 4.23
N ARG A 272 5.81 15.45 3.35
CA ARG A 272 4.67 15.86 2.50
C ARG A 272 3.38 15.30 3.05
N LYS A 273 2.35 16.14 3.13
CA LYS A 273 1.02 15.75 3.60
C LYS A 273 0.38 14.72 2.65
N ILE A 274 0.07 13.53 3.16
CA ILE A 274 -0.83 12.58 2.49
C ILE A 274 -2.25 12.99 2.79
N THR A 275 -2.54 13.26 4.06
CA THR A 275 -3.75 13.97 4.47
C THR A 275 -3.40 15.39 4.90
N GLY A 276 -4.30 16.35 4.72
CA GLY A 276 -4.06 17.74 5.09
C GLY A 276 -5.29 18.53 5.48
N ASP A 277 -5.09 19.83 5.62
CA ASP A 277 -6.09 20.77 6.12
C ASP A 277 -6.19 22.01 5.21
N ILE A 278 -7.08 22.94 5.56
CA ILE A 278 -7.32 24.14 4.74
C ILE A 278 -6.10 25.07 4.64
N ASN A 279 -5.20 25.05 5.62
CA ASN A 279 -4.00 25.89 5.66
C ASN A 279 -2.83 25.23 4.95
N VAL A 280 -2.63 23.93 5.17
CA VAL A 280 -1.66 23.13 4.42
C VAL A 280 -2.37 21.91 3.84
N PRO A 281 -2.81 21.97 2.56
CA PRO A 281 -3.53 20.88 1.93
C PRO A 281 -2.68 19.62 1.69
N CYS A 282 -3.35 18.51 1.43
CA CYS A 282 -2.70 17.29 0.97
C CYS A 282 -1.87 17.52 -0.30
N GLY A 283 -0.77 16.76 -0.42
CA GLY A 283 0.23 16.90 -1.46
C GLY A 283 1.21 18.06 -1.23
N LYS A 284 1.02 18.93 -0.24
CA LYS A 284 1.95 20.02 0.09
C LYS A 284 3.02 19.58 1.09
N VAL A 285 4.18 20.23 1.02
CA VAL A 285 5.28 20.04 1.98
C VAL A 285 4.86 20.68 3.30
N SER A 286 4.83 19.89 4.36
CA SER A 286 4.56 20.31 5.73
C SER A 286 5.82 20.84 6.40
N PHE A 287 6.94 20.12 6.22
CA PHE A 287 8.25 20.55 6.67
C PHE A 287 9.34 20.13 5.68
N SER A 288 10.45 20.87 5.71
CA SER A 288 11.67 20.57 4.95
C SER A 288 12.86 20.90 5.84
N ILE A 289 13.72 19.92 6.07
CA ILE A 289 14.91 20.05 6.90
C ILE A 289 16.12 19.78 6.02
N ASP A 290 17.15 20.60 6.15
CA ASP A 290 18.45 20.34 5.55
C ASP A 290 19.17 19.28 6.40
N ALA A 291 19.45 18.13 5.82
CA ALA A 291 20.15 17.03 6.46
C ALA A 291 21.68 17.20 6.38
N ASN A 292 22.17 18.26 5.74
CA ASN A 292 23.60 18.55 5.78
C ASN A 292 24.03 18.80 7.23
N PRO A 293 25.20 18.28 7.66
CA PRO A 293 25.68 18.49 9.01
C PRO A 293 25.76 19.98 9.32
N VAL A 294 25.02 20.41 10.34
CA VAL A 294 25.19 21.75 10.89
C VAL A 294 26.62 21.84 11.42
N ALA A 295 27.36 22.83 10.92
CA ALA A 295 28.72 23.07 11.37
C ALA A 295 28.71 23.21 12.90
N SER A 296 29.59 22.47 13.59
CA SER A 296 29.57 22.35 15.06
C SER A 296 29.57 23.69 15.79
N HIS A 297 30.19 24.73 15.21
CA HIS A 297 30.21 26.08 15.78
C HIS A 297 28.85 26.82 15.78
N LEU A 298 27.84 26.29 15.09
CA LEU A 298 26.46 26.81 15.07
C LEU A 298 25.54 26.07 16.04
N LEU A 299 26.01 25.01 16.68
CA LEU A 299 25.22 24.26 17.66
C LEU A 299 25.25 25.00 19.01
N PRO A 300 24.12 25.07 19.72
CA PRO A 300 24.09 25.56 21.10
C PRO A 300 25.08 24.78 21.98
N PRO A 301 25.74 25.44 22.96
CA PRO A 301 26.70 24.79 23.86
C PRO A 301 26.15 23.53 24.53
N GLU A 302 24.86 23.50 24.83
CA GLU A 302 24.16 22.39 25.46
C GLU A 302 24.12 21.16 24.53
N VAL A 303 23.91 21.37 23.23
CA VAL A 303 23.88 20.29 22.23
C VAL A 303 25.29 19.76 21.97
N LEU A 304 26.30 20.64 22.00
CA LEU A 304 27.71 20.26 21.89
C LEU A 304 28.16 19.39 23.07
N ALA A 305 27.76 19.74 24.29
CA ALA A 305 28.06 18.96 25.48
C ALA A 305 27.46 17.54 25.42
N VAL A 306 26.20 17.41 24.94
CA VAL A 306 25.57 16.10 24.72
C VAL A 306 26.31 15.30 23.66
N ARG A 307 26.66 15.91 22.51
CA ARG A 307 27.43 15.24 21.46
C ARG A 307 28.78 14.73 21.95
N GLN A 308 29.51 15.56 22.71
CA GLN A 308 30.82 15.17 23.27
C GLN A 308 30.70 14.03 24.28
N ALA A 309 29.67 14.04 25.12
CA ALA A 309 29.39 12.96 26.07
C ALA A 309 29.02 11.64 25.37
N SER A 310 28.22 11.69 24.29
CA SER A 310 27.87 10.50 23.50
C SER A 310 29.08 9.88 22.79
N VAL A 311 29.99 10.71 22.30
CA VAL A 311 31.24 10.24 21.64
C VAL A 311 32.20 9.63 22.66
N GLN A 312 32.31 10.20 23.88
CA GLN A 312 33.09 9.59 24.96
C GLN A 312 32.53 8.24 25.40
N ALA A 313 31.21 8.12 25.56
CA ALA A 313 30.56 6.86 25.93
C ALA A 313 30.77 5.75 24.88
N ALA A 314 30.75 6.10 23.58
CA ALA A 314 31.02 5.14 22.51
C ALA A 314 32.51 4.74 22.40
N GLY A 315 33.42 5.63 22.80
CA GLY A 315 34.86 5.35 22.84
C GLY A 315 35.27 4.41 23.98
N ASP A 316 34.60 4.52 25.13
CA ASP A 316 34.91 3.69 26.31
C ASP A 316 34.44 2.23 26.18
N GLU A 317 33.48 1.92 25.28
CA GLU A 317 33.08 0.53 24.97
C GLU A 317 34.09 -0.24 24.11
N ILE A 318 35.05 0.44 23.46
CA ILE A 318 36.00 -0.20 22.53
C ILE A 318 37.36 -0.52 23.19
N THR A 319 37.64 0.03 24.37
CA THR A 319 38.88 -0.26 25.10
C THR A 319 38.63 -1.13 26.32
N HIS A 320 38.50 -2.45 26.14
CA HIS A 320 39.06 -3.49 27.04
C HIS A 320 38.75 -4.90 26.51
N VAL A 321 39.47 -5.31 25.47
CA VAL A 321 39.83 -6.72 25.29
C VAL A 321 41.26 -6.77 24.79
N HIS A 322 42.19 -7.15 25.65
CA HIS A 322 43.44 -7.84 25.31
C HIS A 322 44.18 -8.23 26.60
N PRO A 323 44.96 -9.32 26.59
CA PRO A 323 44.81 -10.62 25.95
C PRO A 323 44.38 -11.72 26.92
#